data_AF-A0A270BEW3-F1
#
_entry.id   AF-A0A270BEW3-F1
#
_cell.length_a   1.000
_cell.length_b   1.000
_cell.length_c   1.000
_cell.angle_alpha   90.00
_cell.angle_beta   90.00
_cell.angle_gamma   90.00
#
_symmetry.space_group_name_H-M   'P 1'
#
loop_
_entity.id
_entity.type
_entity.pdbx_description
1 polymer ?
#
loop_
_entity_poly.entity_id
_entity_poly.type
_entity_poly.pdbx_seq_one_letter_code
_entity_poly.pdbx_strand_id
1 'polypeptide(L)'
;MVALLLVAGCASVGTNYSAAAVDQLRAGMSRAEVISIMGEPTSRAVRPDGRYVLGWSHARSSAFGATTAKAIFLGFDPDGRYTGALSESESDSK
;
A
#
# COMPACT_ATOMS: atom_id res chain seq x y z
N MET A 1 38.44 22.41 12.88
CA MET A 1 37.94 21.06 12.53
C MET A 1 36.43 21.15 12.37
N VAL A 2 35.95 21.19 11.13
CA VAL A 2 34.50 21.20 10.83
C VAL A 2 34.07 19.74 10.75
N ALA A 3 33.35 19.29 11.78
CA ALA A 3 32.76 17.95 11.80
C ALA A 3 31.61 17.89 10.79
N LEU A 4 31.84 17.23 9.66
CA LEU A 4 30.77 16.85 8.74
C LEU A 4 29.89 15.80 9.41
N LEU A 5 28.72 16.23 9.88
CA LEU A 5 27.61 15.37 10.26
C LEU A 5 27.11 14.64 9.01
N LEU A 6 27.66 13.46 8.77
CA LEU A 6 27.12 12.45 7.85
C LEU A 6 25.81 11.93 8.41
N VAL A 7 24.72 12.67 8.20
CA VAL A 7 23.37 12.11 8.31
C VAL A 7 23.17 11.24 7.07
N ALA A 8 23.71 10.02 7.12
CA ALA A 8 23.28 8.92 6.27
C ALA A 8 21.86 8.54 6.68
N GLY A 9 20.91 9.40 6.30
CA GLY A 9 19.50 9.02 6.28
C GLY A 9 19.38 7.89 5.27
N CYS A 10 19.27 6.66 5.73
CA CYS A 10 18.60 5.62 4.99
C CYS A 10 17.17 6.12 4.73
N ALA A 11 17.01 6.91 3.67
CA ALA A 11 15.71 7.13 3.07
C ALA A 11 15.32 5.79 2.46
N SER A 12 14.75 4.89 3.27
CA SER A 12 13.88 3.84 2.74
C SER A 12 12.65 4.57 2.23
N VAL A 13 12.76 5.10 1.02
CA VAL A 13 11.65 5.73 0.31
C VAL A 13 10.67 4.60 -0.01
N GLY A 14 9.47 4.69 0.57
CA GLY A 14 8.36 3.77 0.30
C GLY A 14 8.06 2.86 1.49
N THR A 15 6.93 3.13 2.12
CA THR A 15 6.24 2.16 2.98
C THR A 15 6.07 0.89 2.16
N ASN A 16 6.88 -0.12 2.44
CA ASN A 16 6.69 -1.46 1.89
C ASN A 16 5.39 -1.96 2.51
N TYR A 17 4.26 -1.85 1.82
CA TYR A 17 3.15 -2.73 2.18
C TYR A 17 3.64 -4.14 1.84
N SER A 18 3.81 -4.95 2.88
CA SER A 18 4.29 -6.32 2.70
C SER A 18 3.15 -7.12 2.08
N ALA A 19 3.41 -7.93 1.05
CA ALA A 19 2.39 -8.83 0.51
C ALA A 19 1.78 -9.71 1.63
N ALA A 20 2.58 -10.04 2.65
CA ALA A 20 2.13 -10.74 3.85
C ALA A 20 1.11 -9.96 4.71
N ALA A 21 0.98 -8.64 4.56
CA ALA A 21 -0.04 -7.84 5.22
C ALA A 21 -1.41 -8.02 4.54
N VAL A 22 -1.42 -8.21 3.21
CA VAL A 22 -2.64 -8.50 2.44
C VAL A 22 -3.23 -9.85 2.87
N ASP A 23 -2.38 -10.86 3.06
CA ASP A 23 -2.80 -12.20 3.52
C ASP A 23 -3.44 -12.21 4.93
N GLN A 24 -3.19 -11.18 5.74
CA GLN A 24 -3.77 -11.05 7.08
C GLN A 24 -5.17 -10.42 7.05
N LEU A 25 -5.57 -9.82 5.93
CA LEU A 25 -6.86 -9.14 5.82
C LEU A 25 -8.00 -10.14 5.73
N ARG A 26 -9.08 -9.86 6.44
CA ARG A 26 -10.29 -10.68 6.44
C ARG A 26 -11.53 -9.82 6.19
N ALA A 27 -12.43 -10.33 5.36
CA ALA A 27 -13.72 -9.69 5.11
C ALA A 27 -14.43 -9.37 6.44
N GLY A 28 -15.03 -8.17 6.51
CA GLY A 28 -15.68 -7.66 7.72
C GLY A 28 -14.80 -6.82 8.65
N MET A 29 -13.47 -6.81 8.45
CA MET A 29 -12.58 -5.87 9.15
C MET A 29 -12.99 -4.42 8.90
N SER A 30 -12.85 -3.58 9.93
CA SER A 30 -13.04 -2.15 9.79
C SER A 30 -11.89 -1.53 9.01
N ARG A 31 -12.16 -0.39 8.38
CA ARG A 31 -11.16 0.41 7.69
C ARG A 31 -9.92 0.72 8.55
N ALA A 32 -10.12 1.01 9.84
CA ALA A 32 -9.04 1.31 10.77
C ALA A 32 -8.14 0.09 11.04
N GLU A 33 -8.73 -1.11 11.19
CA GLU A 33 -7.97 -2.36 11.34
C GLU A 33 -7.15 -2.65 10.09
N VAL A 34 -7.74 -2.50 8.89
CA VAL A 34 -7.01 -2.69 7.64
C VAL A 34 -5.85 -1.70 7.50
N ILE A 35 -6.07 -0.42 7.81
CA ILE A 35 -5.00 0.60 7.78
C ILE A 35 -3.92 0.30 8.83
N SER A 36 -4.28 -0.23 10.00
CA SER A 36 -3.30 -0.63 11.01
C SER A 36 -2.40 -1.79 10.56
N ILE A 37 -2.90 -2.66 9.67
CA ILE A 37 -2.16 -3.81 9.14
C ILE A 37 -1.35 -3.42 7.89
N MET A 38 -2.00 -2.73 6.94
CA MET A 38 -1.43 -2.35 5.64
C MET A 38 -0.59 -1.08 5.68
N GLY A 39 -0.76 -0.27 6.72
CA GLY A 39 -0.29 1.12 6.74
C GLY A 39 -1.23 2.07 5.99
N GLU A 40 -0.85 3.34 5.94
CA GLU A 40 -1.62 4.39 5.28
C GLU A 40 -1.74 4.13 3.76
N PRO A 41 -2.97 4.16 3.19
CA PRO A 41 -3.17 4.01 1.76
C PRO A 41 -2.60 5.19 0.97
N THR A 42 -2.08 4.90 -0.22
CA THR A 42 -1.58 5.91 -1.16
C THR A 42 -2.71 6.57 -1.94
N SER A 43 -3.86 5.92 -2.06
CA SER A 43 -5.04 6.43 -2.76
C SER A 43 -6.33 6.12 -2.01
N ARG A 44 -7.28 7.05 -2.04
CA ARG A 44 -8.61 6.91 -1.45
C ARG A 44 -9.65 7.39 -2.44
N ALA A 45 -10.64 6.55 -2.74
CA ALA A 45 -11.73 6.87 -3.64
C ALA A 45 -13.06 6.44 -3.03
N VAL A 46 -14.11 7.21 -3.33
CA VAL A 46 -15.49 6.87 -3.00
C VAL A 46 -16.22 6.64 -4.30
N ARG A 47 -16.90 5.50 -4.42
CA ARG A 47 -17.69 5.16 -5.59
C ARG A 47 -19.09 5.79 -5.50
N PRO A 48 -19.76 5.99 -6.65
CA PRO A 48 -21.13 6.53 -6.68
C PRO A 48 -22.17 5.67 -5.94
N ASP A 49 -21.89 4.38 -5.74
CA ASP A 49 -22.73 3.45 -4.98
C ASP A 49 -22.53 3.57 -3.44
N GLY A 50 -21.74 4.54 -2.98
CA GLY A 50 -21.43 4.76 -1.56
C GLY A 50 -20.34 3.84 -1.02
N ARG A 51 -19.79 2.92 -1.83
CA ARG A 51 -18.66 2.09 -1.45
C ARG A 51 -17.37 2.90 -1.46
N TYR A 52 -16.38 2.42 -0.71
CA TYR A 52 -15.06 3.02 -0.68
C TYR A 52 -14.03 2.09 -1.28
N VAL A 53 -13.02 2.67 -1.90
CA VAL A 53 -11.88 1.96 -2.43
C VAL A 53 -10.63 2.62 -1.90
N LEU A 54 -9.78 1.83 -1.25
CA LEU A 54 -8.46 2.27 -0.80
C LEU A 54 -7.40 1.57 -1.64
N GLY A 55 -6.41 2.32 -2.10
CA GLY A 55 -5.31 1.82 -2.92
C GLY A 55 -3.99 1.91 -2.18
N TRP A 56 -3.16 0.87 -2.32
CA TRP A 56 -1.76 0.87 -1.90
C TRP A 56 -0.89 0.60 -3.12
N SER A 57 0.00 1.53 -3.42
CA SER A 57 0.98 1.42 -4.50
C SER A 57 2.38 1.33 -3.91
N HIS A 58 3.16 0.36 -4.35
CA HIS A 58 4.53 0.14 -3.91
C HIS A 58 5.41 -0.01 -5.14
N ALA A 59 6.37 0.90 -5.27
CA ALA A 59 7.40 0.83 -6.28
C ALA A 59 8.73 0.53 -5.58
N ARG A 60 9.35 -0.60 -5.92
CA ARG A 60 10.69 -0.94 -5.47
C ARG A 60 11.66 -0.79 -6.62
N SER A 61 12.54 0.20 -6.53
CA SER A 61 13.71 0.30 -7.40
C SER A 61 14.86 -0.49 -6.80
N SER A 62 15.28 -1.57 -7.45
CA SER A 62 16.49 -2.30 -7.07
C SER A 62 17.73 -1.58 -7.64
N ALA A 63 18.88 -1.72 -6.97
CA ALA A 63 20.16 -1.15 -7.43
C ALA A 63 20.62 -1.68 -8.80
N PHE A 64 19.96 -2.72 -9.33
CA PHE A 64 20.23 -3.34 -10.63
C PHE A 64 19.29 -2.85 -11.75
N GLY A 65 18.49 -1.80 -11.50
CA GLY A 65 17.63 -1.19 -12.54
C GLY A 65 16.24 -1.83 -12.69
N ALA A 66 15.96 -2.94 -12.01
CA ALA A 66 14.60 -3.48 -11.97
C ALA A 66 13.72 -2.60 -11.09
N THR A 67 12.66 -2.04 -11.69
CA THR A 67 11.60 -1.31 -11.00
C THR A 67 10.36 -2.19 -10.98
N THR A 68 10.05 -2.76 -9.82
CA THR A 68 8.79 -3.51 -9.64
C THR A 68 7.77 -2.55 -9.06
N ALA A 69 6.68 -2.31 -9.80
CA ALA A 69 5.54 -1.55 -9.32
C ALA A 69 4.38 -2.52 -9.06
N LYS A 70 3.89 -2.53 -7.82
CA LYS A 70 2.72 -3.30 -7.40
C LYS A 70 1.67 -2.35 -6.86
N ALA A 71 0.43 -2.45 -7.34
CA ALA A 71 -0.68 -1.75 -6.74
C ALA A 71 -1.81 -2.72 -6.40
N ILE A 72 -2.42 -2.52 -5.23
CA ILE A 72 -3.59 -3.25 -4.80
C ILE A 72 -4.69 -2.27 -4.38
N PHE A 73 -5.91 -2.57 -4.80
CA PHE A 73 -7.10 -1.82 -4.44
C PHE A 73 -8.03 -2.69 -3.60
N LEU A 74 -8.35 -2.24 -2.40
CA LEU A 74 -9.24 -2.91 -1.47
C LEU A 74 -10.60 -2.22 -1.46
N GLY A 75 -11.66 -3.01 -1.59
CA GLY A 75 -13.03 -2.56 -1.52
C GLY A 75 -13.55 -2.56 -0.08
N PHE A 76 -14.35 -1.56 0.23
CA PHE A 76 -15.11 -1.48 1.47
C PHE A 76 -16.55 -1.11 1.16
N ASP A 77 -17.47 -1.71 1.89
CA ASP A 77 -18.90 -1.39 1.81
C ASP A 77 -19.19 0.02 2.39
N PRO A 78 -20.42 0.55 2.19
CA PRO A 78 -20.81 1.87 2.71
C PRO A 78 -20.64 1.99 4.23
N ASP A 79 -20.79 0.87 4.95
CA ASP A 79 -20.56 0.77 6.40
C ASP A 79 -19.07 0.79 6.80
N GLY A 80 -18.15 0.88 5.82
CA GLY A 80 -16.71 0.92 6.04
C GLY A 80 -16.08 -0.43 6.40
N ARG A 81 -16.76 -1.52 6.04
CA ARG A 81 -16.31 -2.90 6.23
C ARG A 81 -15.58 -3.40 4.99
N TYR A 82 -14.42 -4.03 5.18
CA TYR A 82 -13.64 -4.60 4.10
C TYR A 82 -14.40 -5.76 3.44
N THR A 83 -14.50 -5.73 2.11
CA THR A 83 -15.23 -6.73 1.33
C THR A 83 -14.31 -7.65 0.53
N GLY A 84 -13.14 -7.15 0.13
CA GLY A 84 -12.18 -7.92 -0.66
C GLY A 84 -11.25 -7.04 -1.49
N ALA A 85 -10.23 -7.65 -2.09
CA ALA A 85 -9.41 -6.99 -3.10
C ALA A 85 -10.22 -6.87 -4.41
N LEU A 86 -10.20 -5.69 -5.01
CA LEU A 86 -10.91 -5.38 -6.26
C LEU A 86 -10.02 -5.51 -7.49
N SER A 87 -8.75 -5.12 -7.35
CA SER A 87 -7.77 -5.19 -8.44
C SER A 87 -6.37 -5.24 -7.86
N GLU A 88 -5.58 -6.20 -8.35
CA GLU A 88 -4.15 -6.28 -8.12
C GLU A 88 -3.49 -6.10 -9.50
N SER A 89 -2.69 -5.05 -9.64
CA SER A 89 -1.86 -4.83 -10.81
C SER A 89 -0.41 -5.03 -10.42
N GLU A 90 0.17 -6.13 -10.90
CA GLU A 90 1.59 -6.42 -10.84
C GLU A 90 2.17 -6.21 -12.25
N SER A 91 2.93 -5.14 -12.43
CA SER A 91 3.62 -4.88 -13.69
C SER A 91 5.07 -5.35 -13.54
N ASP A 92 5.36 -6.57 -13.98
CA ASP A 92 6.71 -7.08 -14.18
C ASP A 92 7.18 -6.63 -15.58
N SER A 93 8.15 -5.71 -15.64
CA SER A 93 8.80 -5.33 -16.90
C SER A 93 10.18 -5.98 -16.91
N LYS A 94 10.33 -7.01 -17.75
CA LYS A 94 11.57 -7.72 -18.04
C LYS A 94 12.32 -7.08 -19.21
#